data_AF-A0AA88HWV9-F1
#
_entry.id   AF-A0AA88HWV9-F1
#
_cell.length_a   1.000
_cell.length_b   1.000
_cell.length_c   1.000
_cell.angle_alpha   90.00
_cell.angle_beta   90.00
_cell.angle_gamma   90.00
#
_symmetry.space_group_name_H-M   'P 1'
#
loop_
_entity.id
_entity.type
_entity.pdbx_description
1 polymer ?
#
loop_
_entity_poly.entity_id
_entity_poly.type
_entity_poly.pdbx_seq_one_letter_code
_entity_poly.pdbx_strand_id
1 'polypeptide(L)'
;MIAGESSQAYKETVTISMVTCRAIGIGTYLVRLGQRVIQIDNSHIILTGFGALNKLLGREVYSSNGQLGGIQIMYNNGTSHRTDVNDLDGIRSILRWLSYIPKSKGSALPIQPIRDPIERDIGFVPTKTPYDPRWMIEGKQNNMSNCWDSGFFDHGSWDEIMAAWAKTVVTGRARLGGIPIGVIAVETRTVELKLPADPANIDSEAKVVSQAGQVWFPDSAFKTAQAIQDFNNEELPLIIFANWRGFSGGMKDMYDQVVKFGAYIVDNLRDYKQPIFVYIPPFGELRGGAWVVIDATINEDYMEMYADPESRGGVLEPEGTVEVKFKLKDLFKTMARLDPTVRKIREQLAKTNLTPQEKSELERKLNDREKLLAPMYRQVATQFADSHDTPVRMQEKGVIQDIIPWRRARMFFYWRLRRKLRENEVCQMIQRANPELNKGQAEAMLRRWFVEDKGTIDAYLWDNNQDVVDWLTNQLDQNCPKPIIVENLRCLKRDSVLSKMRSMTHDLPEIRFDAVTHMVQEMSPTERNELIKTLIKLEVPGGAPAVTVDALPKSPIPPPVQADSDQ
;
A
#
# COMPACT_ATOMS: atom_id res chain seq x y z
N MET A 1 15.04 30.12 1.04
CA MET A 1 14.05 30.08 2.13
C MET A 1 12.76 29.39 1.70
N ILE A 2 11.90 30.01 0.89
CA ILE A 2 10.56 29.47 0.54
C ILE A 2 10.55 28.12 -0.20
N ALA A 3 11.59 27.81 -0.99
CA ALA A 3 11.73 26.49 -1.61
C ALA A 3 12.01 25.38 -0.56
N GLY A 4 12.80 25.68 0.47
CA GLY A 4 13.06 24.75 1.56
C GLY A 4 11.78 24.47 2.36
N GLU A 5 11.05 25.54 2.70
CA GLU A 5 9.76 25.44 3.39
C GLU A 5 8.74 24.63 2.58
N SER A 6 8.61 24.87 1.27
CA SER A 6 7.67 24.12 0.42
C SER A 6 8.04 22.64 0.32
N SER A 7 9.35 22.33 0.28
CA SER A 7 9.84 20.95 0.29
C SER A 7 9.54 20.23 1.61
N GLN A 8 9.58 20.95 2.74
CA GLN A 8 9.22 20.40 4.05
C GLN A 8 7.70 20.24 4.17
N ALA A 9 6.94 21.26 3.77
CA ALA A 9 5.49 21.27 3.80
C ALA A 9 4.87 20.10 3.02
N TYR A 10 5.46 19.69 1.89
CA TYR A 10 5.01 18.50 1.14
C TYR A 10 5.07 17.19 1.94
N LYS A 11 6.03 17.05 2.87
CA LYS A 11 6.17 15.87 3.74
C LYS A 11 5.26 15.93 4.97
N GLU A 12 4.90 17.14 5.40
CA GLU A 12 4.18 17.38 6.65
C GLU A 12 2.69 17.61 6.46
N THR A 13 2.28 18.11 5.29
CA THR A 13 0.91 18.54 5.02
C THR A 13 0.54 18.30 3.55
N VAL A 14 -0.77 18.30 3.28
CA VAL A 14 -1.24 18.27 1.89
C VAL A 14 -0.99 19.61 1.22
N THR A 15 -0.32 19.55 0.08
CA THR A 15 0.04 20.69 -0.75
C THR A 15 -0.63 20.54 -2.12
N ILE A 16 -1.32 21.58 -2.57
CA ILE A 16 -2.01 21.65 -3.87
C ILE A 16 -1.69 23.01 -4.47
N SER A 17 -1.30 23.05 -5.74
CA SER A 17 -1.01 24.27 -6.49
C SER A 17 -1.96 24.41 -7.68
N MET A 18 -2.45 25.63 -7.92
CA MET A 18 -3.22 25.98 -9.11
C MET A 18 -2.49 27.04 -9.91
N VAL A 19 -2.28 26.79 -11.20
CA VAL A 19 -1.59 27.70 -12.12
C VAL A 19 -2.62 28.31 -13.06
N THR A 20 -2.96 29.59 -12.84
CA THR A 20 -4.04 30.29 -13.58
C THR A 20 -3.53 31.09 -14.78
N CYS A 21 -2.42 31.81 -14.63
CA CYS A 21 -1.86 32.64 -15.69
C CYS A 21 -0.45 32.18 -16.08
N ARG A 22 0.51 32.29 -15.16
CA ARG A 22 1.90 31.89 -15.41
C ARG A 22 2.64 31.64 -14.11
N ALA A 23 3.47 30.60 -14.09
CA ALA A 23 4.47 30.35 -13.06
C ALA A 23 5.85 30.47 -13.72
N ILE A 24 6.72 31.33 -13.17
CA ILE A 24 8.04 31.65 -13.76
C ILE A 24 9.13 31.52 -12.71
N GLY A 25 10.24 30.88 -13.08
CA GLY A 25 11.45 30.78 -12.25
C GLY A 25 11.19 30.07 -10.93
N ILE A 26 11.30 30.80 -9.81
CA ILE A 26 11.06 30.23 -8.48
C ILE A 26 9.61 29.73 -8.32
N GLY A 27 8.63 30.38 -8.96
CA GLY A 27 7.23 29.93 -8.91
C GLY A 27 7.05 28.53 -9.48
N THR A 28 7.79 28.18 -10.53
CA THR A 28 7.80 26.84 -11.13
C THR A 28 8.32 25.80 -10.16
N TYR A 29 9.39 26.10 -9.43
CA TYR A 29 9.90 25.19 -8.40
C TYR A 29 8.92 25.04 -7.24
N LEU A 30 8.26 26.10 -6.78
CA LEU A 30 7.26 26.01 -5.70
C LEU A 30 6.08 25.12 -6.10
N VAL A 31 5.57 25.31 -7.31
CA VAL A 31 4.49 24.49 -7.90
C VAL A 31 4.91 23.02 -7.96
N ARG A 32 6.13 22.72 -8.44
CA ARG A 32 6.63 21.34 -8.50
C ARG A 32 6.92 20.75 -7.11
N LEU A 33 7.44 21.53 -6.17
CA LEU A 33 7.71 21.07 -4.81
C LEU A 33 6.42 20.72 -4.06
N GLY A 34 5.32 21.43 -4.32
CA GLY A 34 3.99 21.07 -3.85
C GLY A 34 3.38 19.82 -4.51
N GLN A 35 4.04 19.27 -5.55
CA GLN A 35 3.67 18.10 -6.36
C GLN A 35 2.33 18.18 -7.08
N ARG A 36 1.21 18.34 -6.37
CA ARG A 36 -0.15 18.20 -6.89
C ARG A 36 -0.56 19.49 -7.61
N VAL A 37 -0.52 19.47 -8.94
CA VAL A 37 -0.71 20.68 -9.75
C VAL A 37 -1.97 20.58 -10.60
N ILE A 38 -2.81 21.61 -10.51
CA ILE A 38 -3.91 21.88 -11.44
C ILE A 38 -3.47 23.04 -12.33
N GLN A 39 -3.45 22.82 -13.64
CA GLN A 39 -3.06 23.83 -14.61
C GLN A 39 -4.26 24.29 -15.42
N ILE A 40 -4.56 25.58 -15.40
CA ILE A 40 -5.64 26.15 -16.19
C ILE A 40 -5.23 26.28 -17.65
N ASP A 41 -6.18 26.08 -18.56
CA ASP A 41 -5.96 26.28 -20.00
C ASP A 41 -5.39 27.67 -20.30
N ASN A 42 -4.49 27.74 -21.28
CA ASN A 42 -3.71 28.94 -21.64
C ASN A 42 -2.70 29.44 -20.59
N SER A 43 -2.56 28.77 -19.44
CA SER A 43 -1.48 29.07 -18.49
C SER A 43 -0.18 28.35 -18.86
N HIS A 44 0.95 28.81 -18.31
CA HIS A 44 2.26 28.19 -18.56
C HIS A 44 3.17 28.15 -17.32
N ILE A 45 3.87 27.03 -17.15
CA ILE A 45 4.87 26.79 -16.10
C ILE A 45 6.25 26.78 -16.77
N ILE A 46 7.08 27.78 -16.54
CA ILE A 46 8.37 27.92 -17.24
C ILE A 46 9.49 28.33 -16.29
N LEU A 47 10.73 27.98 -16.63
CA LEU A 47 11.91 28.53 -15.96
C LEU A 47 12.33 29.85 -16.60
N THR A 48 12.48 29.83 -17.93
CA THR A 48 12.93 30.97 -18.74
C THR A 48 11.93 31.23 -19.87
N GLY A 49 11.64 32.50 -20.14
CA GLY A 49 10.72 32.91 -21.21
C GLY A 49 11.27 32.63 -22.62
N PHE A 50 10.38 32.33 -23.56
CA PHE A 50 10.74 31.96 -24.93
C PHE A 50 11.58 33.04 -25.64
N GLY A 51 11.25 34.32 -25.44
CA GLY A 51 12.00 35.43 -26.05
C GLY A 51 13.44 35.53 -25.54
N ALA A 52 13.71 35.12 -24.29
CA ALA A 52 15.07 35.07 -23.77
C ALA A 52 15.86 33.88 -24.37
N LEU A 53 15.21 32.73 -24.58
CA LEU A 53 15.83 31.59 -25.26
C LEU A 53 16.15 31.89 -26.72
N ASN A 54 15.23 32.55 -27.45
CA ASN A 54 15.48 32.96 -28.83
C ASN A 54 16.66 33.94 -28.93
N LYS A 55 16.75 34.91 -28.00
CA LYS A 55 17.90 35.83 -27.94
C LYS A 55 19.21 35.09 -27.65
N LEU A 56 19.19 34.10 -26.74
CA LEU A 56 20.37 33.29 -26.43
C LEU A 56 20.83 32.44 -27.62
N LEU A 57 19.88 31.87 -28.35
CA LEU A 57 20.14 31.02 -29.52
C LEU A 57 20.42 31.81 -30.80
N GLY A 58 20.23 33.14 -30.79
CA GLY A 58 20.44 34.03 -31.93
C GLY A 58 19.43 33.86 -33.07
N ARG A 59 18.34 33.11 -32.88
CA ARG A 59 17.30 32.83 -33.88
C ARG A 59 15.94 32.57 -33.22
N GLU A 60 14.86 32.78 -33.96
CA GLU A 60 13.49 32.55 -33.49
C GLU A 60 13.15 31.05 -33.50
N VAL A 61 13.50 30.34 -32.43
CA VAL A 61 13.25 28.90 -32.26
C VAL A 61 11.84 28.63 -31.73
N TYR A 62 11.44 29.36 -30.69
CA TYR A 62 10.17 29.17 -29.99
C TYR A 62 9.20 30.31 -30.30
N SER A 63 7.91 30.01 -30.41
CA SER A 63 6.87 30.98 -30.78
C SER A 63 6.05 31.50 -29.60
N SER A 64 6.01 30.76 -28.48
CA SER A 64 5.25 31.16 -27.30
C SER A 64 5.77 30.50 -26.03
N ASN A 65 5.46 31.08 -24.86
CA ASN A 65 5.70 30.40 -23.57
C ASN A 65 4.84 29.13 -23.42
N GLY A 66 3.67 29.10 -24.05
CA GLY A 66 2.82 27.91 -24.09
C GLY A 66 3.54 26.72 -24.70
N GLN A 67 4.36 26.92 -25.74
CA GLN A 67 5.17 25.87 -26.36
C GLN A 67 6.18 25.23 -25.40
N LEU A 68 6.63 25.96 -24.37
CA LEU A 68 7.63 25.50 -23.40
C LEU A 68 6.99 24.88 -22.15
N GLY A 69 5.86 25.44 -21.69
CA GLY A 69 5.30 25.14 -20.37
C GLY A 69 3.79 25.08 -20.29
N GLY A 70 3.10 25.10 -21.44
CA GLY A 70 1.65 24.93 -21.50
C GLY A 70 1.21 23.52 -21.14
N ILE A 71 -0.10 23.31 -21.10
CA ILE A 71 -0.72 22.03 -20.76
C ILE A 71 -0.22 20.88 -21.64
N GLN A 72 0.03 21.14 -22.93
CA GLN A 72 0.52 20.16 -23.89
C GLN A 72 1.95 19.66 -23.59
N ILE A 73 2.66 20.34 -22.69
CA ILE A 73 3.95 19.89 -22.17
C ILE A 73 3.77 19.30 -20.77
N MET A 74 3.22 20.10 -19.84
CA MET A 74 3.23 19.78 -18.41
C MET A 74 2.21 18.72 -18.01
N TYR A 75 1.06 18.65 -18.68
CA TYR A 75 0.10 17.56 -18.45
C TYR A 75 0.57 16.25 -19.10
N ASN A 76 1.26 16.36 -20.24
CA ASN A 76 1.79 15.21 -20.99
C ASN A 76 3.09 14.63 -20.40
N ASN A 77 3.75 15.34 -19.49
CA ASN A 77 4.95 14.86 -18.77
C ASN A 77 4.72 14.56 -17.28
N GLY A 78 3.49 14.75 -16.78
CA GLY A 78 3.12 14.46 -15.38
C GLY A 78 3.42 15.55 -14.37
N THR A 79 3.93 16.71 -14.79
CA THR A 79 4.12 17.87 -13.89
C THR A 79 2.78 18.44 -13.45
N SER A 80 1.81 18.51 -14.37
CA SER A 80 0.43 18.86 -14.08
C SER A 80 -0.40 17.59 -13.90
N HIS A 81 -1.03 17.45 -12.74
CA HIS A 81 -1.89 16.30 -12.42
C HIS A 81 -3.26 16.41 -13.09
N ARG A 82 -3.77 17.63 -13.27
CA ARG A 82 -5.05 17.89 -13.94
C ARG A 82 -5.00 19.20 -14.73
N THR A 83 -5.84 19.27 -15.76
CA THR A 83 -6.11 20.48 -16.53
C THR A 83 -7.57 20.84 -16.42
N ASP A 84 -7.87 22.13 -16.31
CA ASP A 84 -9.24 22.66 -16.24
C ASP A 84 -9.33 23.93 -17.11
N VAL A 85 -10.54 24.22 -17.62
CA VAL A 85 -10.74 25.27 -18.63
C VAL A 85 -10.62 26.68 -18.04
N ASN A 86 -11.05 26.87 -16.79
CA ASN A 86 -11.07 28.17 -16.12
C ASN A 86 -10.78 28.02 -14.62
N ASP A 87 -10.48 29.14 -13.96
CA ASP A 87 -10.11 29.18 -12.54
C ASP A 87 -11.20 28.60 -11.62
N LEU A 88 -12.49 28.79 -11.95
CA LEU A 88 -13.59 28.28 -11.13
C LEU A 88 -13.66 26.74 -11.18
N ASP A 89 -13.46 26.16 -12.35
CA ASP A 89 -13.36 24.71 -12.53
C ASP A 89 -12.12 24.17 -11.82
N GLY A 90 -10.99 24.89 -11.87
CA GLY A 90 -9.80 24.56 -11.08
C GLY A 90 -10.06 24.54 -9.58
N ILE A 91 -10.77 25.54 -9.04
CA ILE A 91 -11.18 25.55 -7.62
C ILE A 91 -12.09 24.37 -7.31
N ARG A 92 -13.04 24.03 -8.20
CA ARG A 92 -13.90 22.85 -8.02
C ARG A 92 -13.07 21.57 -7.95
N SER A 93 -12.03 21.44 -8.77
CA SER A 93 -11.09 20.32 -8.73
C SER A 93 -10.30 20.27 -7.43
N ILE A 94 -9.82 21.41 -6.91
CA ILE A 94 -9.17 21.48 -5.59
C ILE A 94 -10.12 20.98 -4.49
N LEU A 95 -11.35 21.48 -4.45
CA LEU A 95 -12.35 21.06 -3.47
C LEU A 95 -12.70 19.58 -3.60
N ARG A 96 -12.76 19.06 -4.83
CA ARG A 96 -12.95 17.63 -5.10
C ARG A 96 -11.79 16.81 -4.54
N TRP A 97 -10.55 17.21 -4.76
CA TRP A 97 -9.37 16.53 -4.19
C TRP A 97 -9.37 16.56 -2.67
N LEU A 98 -9.61 17.73 -2.07
CA LEU A 98 -9.72 17.88 -0.62
C LEU A 98 -10.84 17.01 -0.02
N SER A 99 -11.88 16.69 -0.79
CA SER A 99 -12.96 15.82 -0.29
C SER A 99 -12.47 14.41 0.06
N TYR A 100 -11.42 13.89 -0.58
CA TYR A 100 -10.85 12.58 -0.28
C TYR A 100 -9.89 12.60 0.91
N ILE A 101 -9.35 13.77 1.25
CA ILE A 101 -8.18 13.93 2.11
C ILE A 101 -8.61 14.24 3.55
N PRO A 102 -7.92 13.71 4.59
CA PRO A 102 -8.15 14.11 5.98
C PRO A 102 -7.99 15.62 6.21
N LYS A 103 -8.76 16.17 7.15
CA LYS A 103 -8.68 17.59 7.54
C LYS A 103 -7.26 18.03 7.95
N SER A 104 -6.55 17.16 8.65
CA SER A 104 -5.20 17.38 9.16
C SER A 104 -4.48 16.05 9.27
N LYS A 105 -3.14 16.08 9.23
CA LYS A 105 -2.32 14.88 9.38
C LYS A 105 -2.64 14.13 10.68
N GLY A 106 -2.79 12.81 10.60
CA GLY A 106 -3.20 11.94 11.70
C GLY A 106 -4.69 12.01 12.07
N SER A 107 -5.52 12.72 11.29
CA SER A 107 -6.98 12.73 11.49
C SER A 107 -7.65 11.60 10.73
N ALA A 108 -8.87 11.24 11.12
CA ALA A 108 -9.64 10.22 10.42
C ALA A 108 -9.94 10.61 8.96
N LEU A 109 -10.02 9.61 8.09
CA LEU A 109 -10.41 9.77 6.69
C LEU A 109 -11.86 10.32 6.59
N PRO A 110 -12.17 11.19 5.61
CA PRO A 110 -13.52 11.71 5.40
C PRO A 110 -14.41 10.65 4.73
N ILE A 111 -14.85 9.65 5.50
CA ILE A 111 -15.77 8.60 5.03
C ILE A 111 -17.15 9.21 4.80
N GLN A 112 -17.67 9.09 3.58
CA GLN A 112 -19.00 9.60 3.23
C GLN A 112 -20.09 8.54 3.47
N PRO A 113 -21.36 8.96 3.66
CA PRO A 113 -22.49 8.03 3.68
C PRO A 113 -22.55 7.19 2.40
N ILE A 114 -22.87 5.91 2.55
CA ILE A 114 -22.95 4.95 1.46
C ILE A 114 -24.11 5.35 0.53
N ARG A 115 -23.78 5.72 -0.71
CA ARG A 115 -24.76 5.98 -1.78
C ARG A 115 -24.87 4.81 -2.76
N ASP A 116 -23.75 4.13 -2.96
CA ASP A 116 -23.64 2.96 -3.81
C ASP A 116 -23.51 1.71 -2.91
N PRO A 117 -24.49 0.78 -2.92
CA PRO A 117 -24.51 -0.38 -2.02
C PRO A 117 -23.19 -1.16 -2.01
N ILE A 118 -22.83 -1.71 -0.85
CA ILE A 118 -21.58 -2.47 -0.68
C ILE A 118 -21.78 -3.91 -1.14
N GLU A 119 -22.97 -4.45 -0.91
CA GLU A 119 -23.36 -5.83 -1.18
C GLU A 119 -23.64 -6.10 -2.65
N ARG A 120 -23.64 -5.07 -3.50
CA ARG A 120 -23.87 -5.25 -4.94
C ARG A 120 -22.71 -5.99 -5.59
N ASP A 121 -23.04 -6.75 -6.63
CA ASP A 121 -22.04 -7.29 -7.52
C ASP A 121 -21.43 -6.21 -8.43
N ILE A 122 -20.22 -6.50 -8.92
CA ILE A 122 -19.59 -5.72 -9.98
C ILE A 122 -20.15 -6.17 -11.33
N GLY A 123 -20.73 -5.22 -12.08
CA GLY A 123 -21.35 -5.47 -13.38
C GLY A 123 -20.33 -5.70 -14.50
N PHE A 124 -19.33 -4.82 -14.61
CA PHE A 124 -18.27 -4.98 -15.60
C PHE A 124 -17.24 -6.01 -15.15
N VAL A 125 -16.96 -7.01 -15.98
CA VAL A 125 -15.94 -8.04 -15.71
C VAL A 125 -14.78 -7.87 -16.70
N PRO A 126 -13.54 -7.73 -16.20
CA PRO A 126 -12.33 -7.77 -17.02
C PRO A 126 -12.31 -8.96 -17.99
N THR A 127 -11.78 -8.75 -19.19
CA THR A 127 -11.71 -9.78 -20.24
C THR A 127 -10.27 -10.09 -20.60
N LYS A 128 -10.02 -11.26 -21.21
CA LYS A 128 -8.71 -11.59 -21.81
C LYS A 128 -8.30 -10.63 -22.93
N THR A 129 -9.29 -10.10 -23.66
CA THR A 129 -9.04 -9.08 -24.69
C THR A 129 -8.74 -7.73 -24.04
N PRO A 130 -7.85 -6.91 -24.62
CA PRO A 130 -7.57 -5.58 -24.09
C PRO A 130 -8.82 -4.71 -23.95
N TYR A 131 -8.92 -4.01 -22.82
CA TYR A 131 -10.03 -3.14 -22.44
C TYR A 131 -9.49 -1.88 -21.73
N ASP A 132 -10.33 -0.85 -21.61
CA ASP A 132 -9.98 0.33 -20.82
C ASP A 132 -10.10 0.01 -19.33
N PRO A 133 -9.02 0.07 -18.53
CA PRO A 133 -9.08 -0.21 -17.10
C PRO A 133 -10.04 0.71 -16.34
N ARG A 134 -10.37 1.89 -16.88
CA ARG A 134 -11.36 2.79 -16.27
C ARG A 134 -12.73 2.13 -16.15
N TRP A 135 -13.10 1.26 -17.10
CA TRP A 135 -14.37 0.54 -17.05
C TRP A 135 -14.49 -0.39 -15.84
N MET A 136 -13.40 -0.99 -15.37
CA MET A 136 -13.41 -1.81 -14.16
C MET A 136 -13.43 -0.96 -12.88
N ILE A 137 -12.91 0.27 -12.95
CA ILE A 137 -12.84 1.21 -11.82
C ILE A 137 -14.20 1.87 -11.62
N GLU A 138 -14.68 2.64 -12.60
CA GLU A 138 -15.86 3.49 -12.47
C GLU A 138 -17.14 2.85 -13.02
N GLY A 139 -16.99 1.91 -13.96
CA GLY A 139 -18.08 1.30 -14.72
C GLY A 139 -18.12 1.78 -16.16
N LYS A 140 -19.09 1.27 -16.93
CA LYS A 140 -19.26 1.62 -18.33
C LYS A 140 -20.74 1.58 -18.72
N GLN A 141 -21.15 2.52 -19.55
CA GLN A 141 -22.45 2.44 -20.23
C GLN A 141 -22.41 1.32 -21.27
N ASN A 142 -23.30 0.33 -21.13
CA ASN A 142 -23.41 -0.75 -22.08
C ASN A 142 -24.34 -0.37 -23.23
N ASN A 143 -23.77 -0.22 -24.43
CA ASN A 143 -24.52 0.20 -25.61
C ASN A 143 -25.58 -0.82 -26.06
N MET A 144 -25.46 -2.10 -25.68
CA MET A 144 -26.38 -3.15 -26.12
C MET A 144 -27.60 -3.29 -25.20
N SER A 145 -27.38 -3.25 -23.87
CA SER A 145 -28.45 -3.38 -22.88
C SER A 145 -29.06 -2.04 -22.47
N ASN A 146 -28.43 -0.92 -22.86
CA ASN A 146 -28.73 0.43 -22.40
C ASN A 146 -28.70 0.58 -20.86
N CYS A 147 -28.04 -0.37 -20.17
CA CYS A 147 -27.84 -0.38 -18.73
C CYS A 147 -26.41 0.06 -18.39
N TRP A 148 -26.25 0.62 -17.19
CA TRP A 148 -24.94 0.92 -16.64
C TRP A 148 -24.32 -0.34 -16.03
N ASP A 149 -23.21 -0.81 -16.58
CA ASP A 149 -22.42 -1.88 -15.99
C ASP A 149 -21.53 -1.26 -14.90
N SER A 150 -21.84 -1.58 -13.65
CA SER A 150 -21.15 -1.00 -12.50
C SER A 150 -19.69 -1.45 -12.41
N GLY A 151 -18.81 -0.51 -12.06
CA GLY A 151 -17.41 -0.79 -11.73
C GLY A 151 -17.22 -1.23 -10.27
N PHE A 152 -15.95 -1.39 -9.89
CA PHE A 152 -15.53 -1.77 -8.54
C PHE A 152 -15.83 -0.69 -7.51
N PHE A 153 -15.58 0.58 -7.83
CA PHE A 153 -15.76 1.71 -6.92
C PHE A 153 -17.16 2.31 -7.00
N ASP A 154 -17.42 3.23 -6.08
CA ASP A 154 -18.68 3.97 -6.01
C ASP A 154 -18.89 4.79 -7.29
N HIS A 155 -20.09 4.71 -7.85
CA HIS A 155 -20.43 5.44 -9.07
C HIS A 155 -20.16 6.96 -8.95
N GLY A 156 -19.43 7.51 -9.92
CA GLY A 156 -19.07 8.93 -9.97
C GLY A 156 -17.96 9.36 -8.98
N SER A 157 -17.38 8.44 -8.22
CA SER A 157 -16.32 8.75 -7.24
C SER A 157 -14.91 8.81 -7.84
N TRP A 158 -14.71 8.27 -9.04
CA TRP A 158 -13.42 8.24 -9.72
C TRP A 158 -12.94 9.63 -10.10
N ASP A 159 -11.67 9.94 -9.83
CA ASP A 159 -11.00 11.15 -10.28
C ASP A 159 -9.56 10.83 -10.68
N GLU A 160 -9.33 10.72 -11.99
CA GLU A 160 -8.03 10.39 -12.58
C GLU A 160 -7.05 11.58 -12.51
N ILE A 161 -5.78 11.27 -12.23
CA ILE A 161 -4.68 12.24 -12.24
C ILE A 161 -3.58 11.81 -13.19
N MET A 162 -2.87 12.79 -13.77
CA MET A 162 -1.77 12.59 -14.72
C MET A 162 -2.19 11.71 -15.93
N ALA A 163 -3.45 11.82 -16.38
CA ALA A 163 -4.04 10.89 -17.36
C ALA A 163 -3.31 10.90 -18.72
N ALA A 164 -2.76 12.05 -19.14
CA ALA A 164 -2.11 12.17 -20.44
C ALA A 164 -0.66 11.67 -20.46
N TRP A 165 -0.03 11.52 -19.30
CA TRP A 165 1.35 11.05 -19.16
C TRP A 165 1.41 9.57 -18.75
N ALA A 166 2.37 8.83 -19.33
CA ALA A 166 2.61 7.41 -19.06
C ALA A 166 1.31 6.59 -18.99
N LYS A 167 0.53 6.63 -20.09
CA LYS A 167 -0.85 6.12 -20.13
C LYS A 167 -0.94 4.59 -19.98
N THR A 168 0.18 3.88 -19.95
CA THR A 168 0.24 2.45 -19.62
C THR A 168 -0.15 2.17 -18.17
N VAL A 169 -0.09 3.18 -17.29
CA VAL A 169 -0.61 3.11 -15.91
C VAL A 169 -1.64 4.22 -15.67
N VAL A 170 -2.74 3.86 -15.02
CA VAL A 170 -3.84 4.74 -14.65
C VAL A 170 -3.78 4.96 -13.14
N THR A 171 -3.77 6.21 -12.71
CA THR A 171 -3.66 6.60 -11.31
C THR A 171 -4.71 7.63 -10.96
N GLY A 172 -5.27 7.55 -9.76
CA GLY A 172 -6.37 8.45 -9.36
C GLY A 172 -6.89 8.15 -7.97
N ARG A 173 -7.97 8.84 -7.60
CA ARG A 173 -8.67 8.64 -6.32
C ARG A 173 -10.07 8.14 -6.58
N ALA A 174 -10.57 7.29 -5.69
CA ALA A 174 -11.94 6.77 -5.75
C ALA A 174 -12.53 6.64 -4.34
N ARG A 175 -13.78 6.17 -4.26
CA ARG A 175 -14.38 5.73 -3.00
C ARG A 175 -14.88 4.30 -3.09
N LEU A 176 -14.70 3.54 -2.00
CA LEU A 176 -15.24 2.20 -1.83
C LEU A 176 -16.18 2.21 -0.62
N GLY A 177 -17.49 2.19 -0.86
CA GLY A 177 -18.51 2.32 0.19
C GLY A 177 -18.35 3.61 1.01
N GLY A 178 -18.02 4.71 0.34
CA GLY A 178 -17.76 6.02 0.95
C GLY A 178 -16.33 6.23 1.47
N ILE A 179 -15.50 5.19 1.59
CA ILE A 179 -14.11 5.29 2.08
C ILE A 179 -13.20 5.79 0.94
N PRO A 180 -12.50 6.93 1.09
CA PRO A 180 -11.59 7.43 0.06
C PRO A 180 -10.32 6.55 -0.03
N ILE A 181 -9.88 6.28 -1.26
CA ILE A 181 -8.75 5.38 -1.54
C ILE A 181 -7.99 5.85 -2.80
N GLY A 182 -6.66 5.77 -2.76
CA GLY A 182 -5.80 5.93 -3.92
C GLY A 182 -5.81 4.66 -4.77
N VAL A 183 -5.83 4.80 -6.09
CA VAL A 183 -5.97 3.67 -7.02
C VAL A 183 -4.86 3.72 -8.05
N ILE A 184 -4.26 2.55 -8.29
CA ILE A 184 -3.33 2.31 -9.40
C ILE A 184 -3.86 1.12 -10.20
N ALA A 185 -4.00 1.28 -11.50
CA ALA A 185 -4.45 0.25 -12.43
C ALA A 185 -3.59 0.25 -13.70
N VAL A 186 -3.63 -0.84 -14.45
CA VAL A 186 -2.78 -1.04 -15.62
C VAL A 186 -3.61 -1.02 -16.90
N GLU A 187 -3.14 -0.28 -17.89
CA GLU A 187 -3.70 -0.31 -19.24
C GLU A 187 -3.29 -1.61 -19.94
N THR A 188 -4.26 -2.24 -20.58
CA THR A 188 -4.04 -3.53 -21.27
C THR A 188 -3.88 -3.35 -22.78
N ARG A 189 -4.36 -2.23 -23.32
CA ARG A 189 -4.20 -1.88 -24.73
C ARG A 189 -2.79 -1.35 -24.99
N THR A 190 -2.32 -1.50 -26.23
CA THR A 190 -1.14 -0.77 -26.69
C THR A 190 -1.45 0.72 -26.72
N VAL A 191 -0.58 1.50 -26.10
CA VAL A 191 -0.67 2.95 -26.01
C VAL A 191 0.28 3.59 -27.02
N GLU A 192 -0.18 4.64 -27.70
CA GLU A 192 0.67 5.48 -28.52
C GLU A 192 1.16 6.71 -27.74
N LEU A 193 2.46 6.80 -27.54
CA LEU A 193 3.15 7.97 -27.00
C LEU A 193 3.63 8.86 -28.14
N LYS A 194 3.09 10.07 -28.23
CA LYS A 194 3.50 11.08 -29.22
C LYS A 194 4.58 11.97 -28.61
N LEU A 195 5.81 11.79 -29.06
CA LEU A 195 6.95 12.63 -28.71
C LEU A 195 6.98 13.85 -29.64
N PRO A 196 6.94 15.09 -29.10
CA PRO A 196 7.04 16.29 -29.92
C PRO A 196 8.45 16.40 -30.53
N ALA A 197 8.53 17.02 -31.71
CA ALA A 197 9.81 17.43 -32.29
C ALA A 197 10.45 18.52 -31.41
N ASP A 198 11.77 18.52 -31.31
CA ASP A 198 12.51 19.62 -30.69
C ASP A 198 12.70 20.78 -31.68
N PRO A 199 12.06 21.95 -31.47
CA PRO A 199 12.20 23.08 -32.38
C PRO A 199 13.65 23.59 -32.48
N ALA A 200 14.49 23.35 -31.47
CA ALA A 200 15.89 23.78 -31.47
C ALA A 200 16.77 22.91 -32.37
N ASN A 201 16.33 21.70 -32.72
CA ASN A 201 17.06 20.76 -33.55
C ASN A 201 16.32 20.49 -34.86
N ILE A 202 16.92 20.89 -35.98
CA ILE A 202 16.31 20.81 -37.32
C ILE A 202 16.08 19.35 -37.76
N ASP A 203 16.94 18.43 -37.30
CA ASP A 203 16.83 17.00 -37.64
C ASP A 203 15.79 16.27 -36.74
N SER A 204 15.20 16.96 -35.77
CA SER A 204 14.20 16.39 -34.88
C SER A 204 12.82 16.40 -35.53
N GLU A 205 12.19 15.23 -35.57
CA GLU A 205 10.81 15.07 -36.02
C GLU A 205 9.94 14.49 -34.91
N ALA A 206 8.62 14.72 -35.01
CA ALA A 206 7.68 14.15 -34.07
C ALA A 206 7.61 12.63 -34.27
N LYS A 207 7.76 11.88 -33.18
CA LYS A 207 7.80 10.42 -33.22
C LYS A 207 6.63 9.83 -32.45
N VAL A 208 6.03 8.78 -33.00
CA VAL A 208 5.00 8.01 -32.30
C VAL A 208 5.62 6.69 -31.87
N VAL A 209 5.70 6.47 -30.57
CA VAL A 209 6.23 5.25 -29.97
C VAL A 209 5.08 4.43 -29.42
N SER A 210 4.99 3.17 -29.83
CA SER A 210 4.03 2.23 -29.26
C SER A 210 4.59 1.64 -27.96
N GLN A 211 3.83 1.76 -26.88
CA GLN A 211 4.09 1.13 -25.59
C GLN A 211 3.08 0.00 -25.39
N ALA A 212 3.57 -1.21 -25.13
CA ALA A 212 2.70 -2.35 -24.85
C ALA A 212 1.95 -2.15 -23.52
N GLY A 213 0.69 -2.56 -23.47
CA GLY A 213 -0.04 -2.69 -22.21
C GLY A 213 0.61 -3.73 -21.29
N GLN A 214 0.28 -3.70 -20.00
CA GLN A 214 0.80 -4.63 -18.99
C GLN A 214 2.33 -4.61 -18.79
N VAL A 215 3.03 -3.55 -19.23
CA VAL A 215 4.50 -3.43 -19.09
C VAL A 215 4.86 -2.11 -18.40
N TRP A 216 5.79 -2.17 -17.45
CA TRP A 216 6.41 -0.97 -16.89
C TRP A 216 7.57 -0.47 -17.75
N PHE A 217 7.36 0.72 -18.30
CA PHE A 217 8.35 1.60 -18.93
C PHE A 217 8.90 2.62 -17.91
N PRO A 218 10.03 3.31 -18.20
CA PRO A 218 10.60 4.32 -17.29
C PRO A 218 9.58 5.37 -16.81
N ASP A 219 8.75 5.87 -17.72
CA ASP A 219 7.72 6.86 -17.44
C ASP A 219 6.62 6.31 -16.51
N SER A 220 6.12 5.11 -16.79
CA SER A 220 5.08 4.46 -15.99
C SER A 220 5.56 3.99 -14.62
N ALA A 221 6.81 3.53 -14.51
CA ALA A 221 7.44 3.21 -13.23
C ALA A 221 7.58 4.49 -12.38
N PHE A 222 8.03 5.59 -12.99
CA PHE A 222 8.12 6.88 -12.30
C PHE A 222 6.74 7.42 -11.88
N LYS A 223 5.73 7.34 -12.77
CA LYS A 223 4.34 7.73 -12.46
C LYS A 223 3.77 6.91 -11.30
N THR A 224 4.02 5.60 -11.30
CA THR A 224 3.59 4.69 -10.23
C THR A 224 4.24 5.10 -8.90
N ALA A 225 5.57 5.26 -8.88
CA ALA A 225 6.29 5.67 -7.68
C ALA A 225 5.82 7.04 -7.15
N GLN A 226 5.62 8.02 -8.03
CA GLN A 226 5.12 9.35 -7.66
C GLN A 226 3.71 9.28 -7.07
N ALA A 227 2.80 8.51 -7.68
CA ALA A 227 1.44 8.37 -7.18
C ALA A 227 1.41 7.72 -5.78
N ILE A 228 2.23 6.69 -5.54
CA ILE A 228 2.36 6.07 -4.21
C ILE A 228 2.84 7.11 -3.19
N GLN A 229 3.86 7.90 -3.52
CA GLN A 229 4.36 8.93 -2.62
C GLN A 229 3.31 10.02 -2.33
N ASP A 230 2.58 10.46 -3.35
CA ASP A 230 1.55 11.49 -3.22
C ASP A 230 0.40 10.98 -2.32
N PHE A 231 -0.06 9.74 -2.50
CA PHE A 231 -1.13 9.14 -1.70
C PHE A 231 -0.71 8.83 -0.26
N ASN A 232 0.54 8.44 -0.02
CA ASN A 232 1.09 8.26 1.33
C ASN A 232 1.08 9.59 2.10
N ASN A 233 1.49 10.68 1.46
CA ASN A 233 1.48 12.01 2.06
C ASN A 233 0.06 12.58 2.27
N GLU A 234 -0.95 12.03 1.58
CA GLU A 234 -2.37 12.31 1.81
C GLU A 234 -3.00 11.41 2.88
N GLU A 235 -2.23 10.46 3.43
CA GLU A 235 -2.68 9.42 4.37
C GLU A 235 -3.85 8.59 3.82
N LEU A 236 -3.90 8.38 2.50
CA LEU A 236 -4.91 7.55 1.88
C LEU A 236 -4.50 6.07 1.92
N PRO A 237 -5.46 5.15 2.07
CA PRO A 237 -5.25 3.76 1.69
C PRO A 237 -4.95 3.65 0.19
N LEU A 238 -4.35 2.54 -0.22
CA LEU A 238 -4.00 2.28 -1.62
C LEU A 238 -4.58 0.94 -2.08
N ILE A 239 -5.11 0.91 -3.28
CA ILE A 239 -5.40 -0.35 -3.98
C ILE A 239 -4.74 -0.35 -5.36
N ILE A 240 -4.01 -1.43 -5.63
CA ILE A 240 -3.28 -1.66 -6.87
C ILE A 240 -3.95 -2.83 -7.58
N PHE A 241 -4.63 -2.56 -8.69
CA PHE A 241 -5.12 -3.59 -9.61
C PHE A 241 -3.96 -4.07 -10.48
N ALA A 242 -3.19 -5.04 -9.94
CA ALA A 242 -1.94 -5.50 -10.51
C ALA A 242 -2.19 -6.34 -11.76
N ASN A 243 -1.61 -5.92 -12.89
CA ASN A 243 -1.72 -6.62 -14.16
C ASN A 243 -0.50 -6.34 -15.05
N TRP A 244 0.69 -6.70 -14.55
CA TRP A 244 1.97 -6.48 -15.22
C TRP A 244 2.71 -7.78 -15.53
N ARG A 245 3.14 -7.92 -16.79
CA ARG A 245 4.02 -8.99 -17.26
C ARG A 245 5.50 -8.76 -16.90
N GLY A 246 5.85 -7.56 -16.46
CA GLY A 246 7.21 -7.20 -16.08
C GLY A 246 7.58 -5.77 -16.43
N PHE A 247 8.87 -5.49 -16.32
CA PHE A 247 9.49 -4.26 -16.79
C PHE A 247 9.95 -4.40 -18.24
N SER A 248 9.98 -3.30 -18.99
CA SER A 248 10.61 -3.29 -20.30
C SER A 248 12.11 -3.52 -20.17
N GLY A 249 12.59 -4.65 -20.71
CA GLY A 249 14.01 -5.01 -20.74
C GLY A 249 14.74 -4.55 -22.02
N GLY A 250 14.11 -3.69 -22.84
CA GLY A 250 14.72 -3.19 -24.07
C GLY A 250 15.93 -2.30 -23.80
N MET A 251 16.93 -2.32 -24.71
CA MET A 251 18.16 -1.53 -24.56
C MET A 251 17.89 -0.05 -24.30
N LYS A 252 16.91 0.54 -25.00
CA LYS A 252 16.51 1.93 -24.82
C LYS A 252 15.95 2.20 -23.42
N ASP A 253 15.02 1.39 -22.94
CA ASP A 253 14.37 1.61 -21.64
C ASP A 253 15.34 1.36 -20.47
N MET A 254 16.29 0.43 -20.66
CA MET A 254 17.40 0.23 -19.74
C MET A 254 18.33 1.45 -19.70
N TYR A 255 18.66 2.03 -20.86
CA TYR A 255 19.42 3.28 -20.96
C TYR A 255 18.67 4.45 -20.32
N ASP A 256 17.36 4.51 -20.50
CA ASP A 256 16.44 5.47 -19.89
C ASP A 256 16.13 5.16 -18.40
N GLN A 257 16.94 4.29 -17.78
CA GLN A 257 17.04 4.10 -16.33
C GLN A 257 15.80 3.48 -15.68
N VAL A 258 15.06 2.62 -16.40
CA VAL A 258 13.88 1.90 -15.87
C VAL A 258 14.13 1.24 -14.50
N VAL A 259 15.34 0.72 -14.26
CA VAL A 259 15.74 0.07 -13.01
C VAL A 259 15.70 1.05 -11.82
N LYS A 260 16.10 2.31 -12.02
CA LYS A 260 16.06 3.32 -10.94
C LYS A 260 14.63 3.62 -10.53
N PHE A 261 13.74 3.77 -11.50
CA PHE A 261 12.33 4.05 -11.24
C PHE A 261 11.60 2.84 -10.64
N GLY A 262 11.99 1.62 -11.01
CA GLY A 262 11.52 0.40 -10.35
C GLY A 262 11.91 0.35 -8.86
N ALA A 263 13.12 0.79 -8.50
CA ALA A 263 13.55 0.86 -7.10
C ALA A 263 12.73 1.88 -6.28
N TYR A 264 12.35 3.02 -6.87
CA TYR A 264 11.51 4.01 -6.18
C TYR A 264 10.12 3.50 -5.81
N ILE A 265 9.57 2.52 -6.55
CA ILE A 265 8.33 1.85 -6.17
C ILE A 265 8.51 1.15 -4.82
N VAL A 266 9.61 0.39 -4.67
CA VAL A 266 9.95 -0.32 -3.43
C VAL A 266 10.18 0.65 -2.28
N ASP A 267 10.95 1.71 -2.50
CA ASP A 267 11.23 2.72 -1.47
C ASP A 267 9.92 3.36 -0.95
N ASN A 268 9.03 3.75 -1.86
CA ASN A 268 7.79 4.42 -1.48
C ASN A 268 6.74 3.48 -0.86
N LEU A 269 6.70 2.19 -1.24
CA LEU A 269 5.84 1.19 -0.59
C LEU A 269 6.34 0.83 0.80
N ARG A 270 7.65 0.77 1.00
CA ARG A 270 8.27 0.54 2.30
C ARG A 270 7.96 1.66 3.30
N ASP A 271 7.94 2.90 2.83
CA ASP A 271 7.62 4.08 3.65
C ASP A 271 6.10 4.31 3.83
N TYR A 272 5.25 3.48 3.21
CA TYR A 272 3.80 3.65 3.24
C TYR A 272 3.21 3.31 4.62
N LYS A 273 2.28 4.13 5.12
CA LYS A 273 1.76 4.04 6.51
C LYS A 273 0.28 3.69 6.61
N GLN A 274 -0.39 3.47 5.49
CA GLN A 274 -1.80 3.11 5.41
C GLN A 274 -1.98 1.75 4.73
N PRO A 275 -3.14 1.08 4.87
CA PRO A 275 -3.38 -0.20 4.23
C PRO A 275 -3.19 -0.14 2.71
N ILE A 276 -2.45 -1.09 2.17
CA ILE A 276 -2.24 -1.29 0.72
C ILE A 276 -2.81 -2.66 0.34
N PHE A 277 -3.69 -2.68 -0.64
CA PHE A 277 -4.19 -3.91 -1.25
C PHE A 277 -3.62 -4.07 -2.65
N VAL A 278 -2.92 -5.16 -2.90
CA VAL A 278 -2.54 -5.58 -4.25
C VAL A 278 -3.53 -6.66 -4.68
N TYR A 279 -4.29 -6.41 -5.73
CA TYR A 279 -5.28 -7.37 -6.23
C TYR A 279 -5.04 -7.65 -7.71
N ILE A 280 -4.85 -8.93 -8.05
CA ILE A 280 -4.73 -9.37 -9.45
C ILE A 280 -6.15 -9.66 -9.98
N PRO A 281 -6.70 -8.84 -10.90
CA PRO A 281 -8.08 -8.99 -11.39
C PRO A 281 -8.25 -10.21 -12.32
N PRO A 282 -9.48 -10.55 -12.75
CA PRO A 282 -9.72 -11.64 -13.70
C PRO A 282 -8.89 -11.49 -14.96
N PHE A 283 -8.26 -12.60 -15.39
CA PHE A 283 -7.32 -12.64 -16.52
C PHE A 283 -6.12 -11.68 -16.40
N GLY A 284 -5.93 -11.08 -15.23
CA GLY A 284 -4.75 -10.30 -14.89
C GLY A 284 -3.57 -11.22 -14.64
N GLU A 285 -2.38 -10.73 -14.95
CA GLU A 285 -1.14 -11.47 -14.70
C GLU A 285 -0.15 -10.61 -13.94
N LEU A 286 0.57 -11.22 -13.01
CA LEU A 286 1.69 -10.58 -12.33
C LEU A 286 2.95 -11.45 -12.43
N ARG A 287 3.95 -10.95 -13.15
CA ARG A 287 5.12 -11.77 -13.54
C ARG A 287 6.46 -11.15 -13.16
N GLY A 288 7.42 -12.02 -12.86
CA GLY A 288 8.85 -11.70 -12.78
C GLY A 288 9.15 -10.50 -11.89
N GLY A 289 9.93 -9.55 -12.45
CA GLY A 289 10.32 -8.33 -11.72
C GLY A 289 9.15 -7.47 -11.27
N ALA A 290 7.99 -7.55 -11.93
CA ALA A 290 6.84 -6.78 -11.50
C ALA A 290 6.26 -7.26 -10.17
N TRP A 291 6.28 -8.58 -9.91
CA TRP A 291 5.91 -9.13 -8.60
C TRP A 291 6.86 -8.63 -7.51
N VAL A 292 8.17 -8.68 -7.79
CA VAL A 292 9.22 -8.34 -6.80
C VAL A 292 9.04 -6.95 -6.20
N VAL A 293 8.63 -5.96 -7.00
CA VAL A 293 8.52 -4.57 -6.55
C VAL A 293 7.20 -4.22 -5.84
N ILE A 294 6.23 -5.14 -5.81
CA ILE A 294 4.92 -4.95 -5.13
C ILE A 294 4.57 -6.10 -4.19
N ASP A 295 5.53 -6.95 -3.86
CA ASP A 295 5.33 -8.07 -2.95
C ASP A 295 4.99 -7.57 -1.53
N ALA A 296 4.11 -8.29 -0.84
CA ALA A 296 3.65 -7.90 0.49
C ALA A 296 4.80 -7.85 1.53
N THR A 297 5.88 -8.61 1.32
CA THR A 297 7.05 -8.61 2.23
C THR A 297 7.83 -7.30 2.25
N ILE A 298 7.60 -6.40 1.28
CA ILE A 298 8.19 -5.04 1.30
C ILE A 298 7.72 -4.27 2.54
N ASN A 299 6.46 -4.46 2.93
CA ASN A 299 5.84 -3.79 4.05
C ASN A 299 4.71 -4.66 4.66
N GLU A 300 5.12 -5.73 5.34
CA GLU A 300 4.21 -6.76 5.92
C GLU A 300 3.16 -6.18 6.86
N ASP A 301 3.47 -5.07 7.51
CA ASP A 301 2.58 -4.38 8.44
C ASP A 301 1.35 -3.76 7.74
N TYR A 302 1.46 -3.39 6.47
CA TYR A 302 0.43 -2.61 5.77
C TYR A 302 -0.02 -3.21 4.43
N MET A 303 0.78 -4.09 3.81
CA MET A 303 0.49 -4.67 2.50
C MET A 303 -0.20 -6.03 2.60
N GLU A 304 -1.29 -6.19 1.86
CA GLU A 304 -1.96 -7.47 1.64
C GLU A 304 -2.18 -7.71 0.15
N MET A 305 -2.02 -8.97 -0.27
CA MET A 305 -2.06 -9.38 -1.67
C MET A 305 -3.14 -10.45 -1.91
N TYR A 306 -3.92 -10.24 -2.95
CA TYR A 306 -5.06 -11.06 -3.31
C TYR A 306 -5.05 -11.34 -4.81
N ALA A 307 -5.64 -12.46 -5.20
CA ALA A 307 -5.70 -12.86 -6.60
C ALA A 307 -7.11 -13.32 -6.96
N ASP A 308 -7.57 -13.01 -8.16
CA ASP A 308 -8.80 -13.58 -8.71
C ASP A 308 -8.59 -15.06 -9.13
N PRO A 309 -9.60 -15.94 -9.03
CA PRO A 309 -9.49 -17.33 -9.51
C PRO A 309 -8.99 -17.49 -10.96
N GLU A 310 -9.28 -16.53 -11.84
CA GLU A 310 -8.89 -16.56 -13.25
C GLU A 310 -7.56 -15.86 -13.54
N SER A 311 -6.91 -15.30 -12.52
CA SER A 311 -5.61 -14.62 -12.66
C SER A 311 -4.44 -15.59 -12.79
N ARG A 312 -3.25 -15.07 -13.11
CA ARG A 312 -2.00 -15.83 -13.19
C ARG A 312 -0.82 -15.09 -12.56
N GLY A 313 0.19 -15.84 -12.17
CA GLY A 313 1.42 -15.24 -11.68
C GLY A 313 2.54 -16.24 -11.49
N GLY A 314 3.76 -15.77 -11.72
CA GLY A 314 4.94 -16.62 -11.76
C GLY A 314 6.18 -15.83 -12.15
N VAL A 315 7.33 -16.48 -12.19
CA VAL A 315 8.60 -15.80 -12.50
C VAL A 315 8.68 -15.39 -13.97
N LEU A 316 8.22 -16.26 -14.87
CA LEU A 316 8.20 -16.05 -16.31
C LEU A 316 6.79 -16.36 -16.84
N GLU A 317 6.51 -15.93 -18.06
CA GLU A 317 5.36 -16.42 -18.81
C GLU A 317 5.53 -17.94 -19.09
N PRO A 318 4.43 -18.69 -19.27
CA PRO A 318 4.47 -20.12 -19.56
C PRO A 318 5.35 -20.48 -20.75
N GLU A 319 5.29 -19.68 -21.83
CA GLU A 319 6.12 -19.83 -23.03
C GLU A 319 7.61 -19.70 -22.73
N GLY A 320 8.00 -18.70 -21.94
CA GLY A 320 9.39 -18.50 -21.51
C GLY A 320 9.87 -19.60 -20.58
N THR A 321 8.99 -20.11 -19.71
CA THR A 321 9.30 -21.25 -18.83
C THR A 321 9.59 -22.53 -19.63
N VAL A 322 8.78 -22.81 -20.66
CA VAL A 322 8.97 -23.95 -21.57
C VAL A 322 10.30 -23.83 -22.32
N GLU A 323 10.64 -22.65 -22.82
CA GLU A 323 11.89 -22.42 -23.54
C GLU A 323 13.13 -22.70 -22.68
N VAL A 324 13.10 -22.32 -21.41
CA VAL A 324 14.23 -22.51 -20.48
C VAL A 324 14.28 -23.93 -19.91
N LYS A 325 13.14 -24.43 -19.40
CA LYS A 325 13.09 -25.67 -18.60
C LYS A 325 12.57 -26.89 -19.34
N PHE A 326 11.81 -26.72 -20.43
CA PHE A 326 11.18 -27.83 -21.16
C PHE A 326 11.68 -27.87 -22.62
N LYS A 327 12.98 -28.12 -22.77
CA LYS A 327 13.66 -28.09 -24.07
C LYS A 327 13.19 -29.22 -24.99
N LEU A 328 13.56 -29.15 -26.28
CA LEU A 328 13.23 -30.17 -27.28
C LEU A 328 13.55 -31.61 -26.83
N LYS A 329 14.63 -31.81 -26.08
CA LYS A 329 15.00 -33.12 -25.53
C LYS A 329 13.92 -33.70 -24.61
N ASP A 330 13.30 -32.88 -23.79
CA ASP A 330 12.26 -33.31 -22.85
C ASP A 330 10.91 -33.48 -23.55
N LEU A 331 10.64 -32.67 -24.59
CA LEU A 331 9.53 -32.91 -25.51
C LEU A 331 9.66 -34.30 -26.16
N PHE A 332 10.82 -34.67 -26.71
CA PHE A 332 11.02 -36.00 -27.30
C PHE A 332 10.91 -37.14 -26.28
N LYS A 333 11.33 -36.93 -25.02
CA LYS A 333 11.08 -37.90 -23.95
C LYS A 333 9.58 -38.07 -23.68
N THR A 334 8.82 -36.98 -23.63
CA THR A 334 7.37 -37.05 -23.42
C THR A 334 6.63 -37.68 -24.59
N MET A 335 7.04 -37.39 -25.84
CA MET A 335 6.51 -38.06 -27.02
C MET A 335 6.75 -39.57 -26.95
N ALA A 336 7.95 -40.00 -26.57
CA ALA A 336 8.26 -41.42 -26.43
C ALA A 336 7.47 -42.13 -25.32
N ARG A 337 7.12 -41.39 -24.26
CA ARG A 337 6.32 -41.91 -23.15
C ARG A 337 4.84 -42.02 -23.51
N LEU A 338 4.29 -41.01 -24.19
CA LEU A 338 2.85 -40.83 -24.37
C LEU A 338 2.34 -41.19 -25.77
N ASP A 339 3.11 -40.97 -26.84
CA ASP A 339 2.70 -41.32 -28.21
C ASP A 339 2.97 -42.81 -28.49
N PRO A 340 1.94 -43.59 -28.82
CA PRO A 340 2.09 -45.04 -29.03
C PRO A 340 2.89 -45.37 -30.30
N THR A 341 2.95 -44.48 -31.29
CA THR A 341 3.67 -44.70 -32.56
C THR A 341 5.16 -44.49 -32.36
N VAL A 342 5.56 -43.40 -31.71
CA VAL A 342 6.95 -43.14 -31.31
C VAL A 342 7.47 -44.27 -30.42
N ARG A 343 6.64 -44.75 -29.47
CA ARG A 343 7.01 -45.89 -28.62
C ARG A 343 7.26 -47.16 -29.42
N LYS A 344 6.34 -47.54 -30.33
CA LYS A 344 6.50 -48.71 -31.21
C LYS A 344 7.74 -48.62 -32.09
N ILE A 345 8.03 -47.45 -32.67
CA ILE A 345 9.21 -47.24 -33.51
C ILE A 345 10.50 -47.36 -32.67
N ARG A 346 10.52 -46.83 -31.44
CA ARG A 346 11.67 -46.99 -30.53
C ARG A 346 11.86 -48.43 -30.05
N GLU A 347 10.78 -49.15 -29.76
CA GLU A 347 10.82 -50.59 -29.46
C GLU A 347 11.36 -51.40 -30.66
N GLN A 348 10.98 -51.03 -31.88
CA GLN A 348 11.52 -51.63 -33.11
C GLN A 348 13.01 -51.33 -33.27
N LEU A 349 13.43 -50.07 -33.09
CA LEU A 349 14.84 -49.65 -33.13
C LEU A 349 15.71 -50.30 -32.05
N ALA A 350 15.12 -50.74 -30.94
CA ALA A 350 15.83 -51.44 -29.86
C ALA A 350 16.09 -52.93 -30.15
N LYS A 351 15.49 -53.52 -31.22
CA LYS A 351 15.73 -54.90 -31.62
C LYS A 351 17.09 -55.05 -32.31
N THR A 352 17.88 -56.04 -31.94
CA THR A 352 19.26 -56.29 -32.43
C THR A 352 19.34 -56.85 -33.86
N ASN A 353 18.25 -57.34 -34.44
CA ASN A 353 18.23 -58.02 -35.75
C ASN A 353 17.76 -57.10 -36.89
N LEU A 354 18.28 -55.87 -36.99
CA LEU A 354 17.89 -54.91 -38.04
C LEU A 354 18.98 -54.74 -39.09
N THR A 355 18.60 -54.71 -40.35
CA THR A 355 19.51 -54.33 -41.43
C THR A 355 19.82 -52.82 -41.36
N PRO A 356 20.99 -52.36 -41.87
CA PRO A 356 21.33 -50.94 -41.88
C PRO A 356 20.30 -50.05 -42.61
N GLN A 357 19.63 -50.59 -43.62
CA GLN A 357 18.59 -49.90 -44.39
C GLN A 357 17.30 -49.72 -43.58
N GLU A 358 16.83 -50.77 -42.89
CA GLU A 358 15.63 -50.71 -42.03
C GLU A 358 15.82 -49.77 -40.84
N LYS A 359 17.03 -49.76 -40.25
CA LYS A 359 17.37 -48.84 -39.16
C LYS A 359 17.28 -47.38 -39.62
N SER A 360 17.84 -47.06 -40.78
CA SER A 360 17.78 -45.71 -41.36
C SER A 360 16.34 -45.30 -41.69
N GLU A 361 15.51 -46.22 -42.18
CA GLU A 361 14.10 -45.93 -42.47
C GLU A 361 13.28 -45.67 -41.20
N LEU A 362 13.51 -46.45 -40.13
CA LEU A 362 12.87 -46.26 -38.83
C LEU A 362 13.31 -44.96 -38.16
N GLU A 363 14.59 -44.59 -38.24
CA GLU A 363 15.10 -43.30 -37.77
C GLU A 363 14.48 -42.12 -38.53
N ARG A 364 14.29 -42.25 -39.86
CA ARG A 364 13.58 -41.24 -40.66
C ARG A 364 12.12 -41.12 -40.23
N LYS A 365 11.39 -42.24 -40.11
CA LYS A 365 9.99 -42.27 -39.66
C LYS A 365 9.82 -41.70 -38.26
N LEU A 366 10.78 -41.96 -37.36
CA LEU A 366 10.81 -41.39 -36.02
C LEU A 366 10.93 -39.87 -36.07
N ASN A 367 11.90 -39.36 -36.83
CA ASN A 367 12.16 -37.92 -36.96
C ASN A 367 10.97 -37.18 -37.60
N ASP A 368 10.36 -37.76 -38.63
CA ASP A 368 9.18 -37.18 -39.28
C ASP A 368 7.99 -37.09 -38.32
N ARG A 369 7.77 -38.14 -37.50
CA ARG A 369 6.72 -38.15 -36.48
C ARG A 369 7.01 -37.17 -35.35
N GLU A 370 8.24 -37.10 -34.86
CA GLU A 370 8.66 -36.16 -33.81
C GLU A 370 8.51 -34.70 -34.27
N LYS A 371 8.87 -34.38 -35.53
CA LYS A 371 8.66 -33.05 -36.12
C LYS A 371 7.18 -32.69 -36.26
N LEU A 372 6.34 -33.64 -36.68
CA LEU A 372 4.89 -33.43 -36.79
C LEU A 372 4.25 -33.13 -35.42
N LEU A 373 4.69 -33.83 -34.37
CA LEU A 373 4.14 -33.71 -33.03
C LEU A 373 4.69 -32.52 -32.25
N ALA A 374 5.86 -31.97 -32.62
CA ALA A 374 6.54 -30.93 -31.87
C ALA A 374 5.68 -29.69 -31.54
N PRO A 375 4.89 -29.11 -32.47
CA PRO A 375 4.05 -27.95 -32.15
C PRO A 375 2.97 -28.28 -31.11
N MET A 376 2.31 -29.43 -31.23
CA MET A 376 1.25 -29.86 -30.32
C MET A 376 1.79 -30.15 -28.91
N TYR A 377 2.92 -30.87 -28.82
CA TYR A 377 3.56 -31.15 -27.53
C TYR A 377 4.14 -29.89 -26.90
N ARG A 378 4.56 -28.89 -27.70
CA ARG A 378 4.95 -27.58 -27.17
C ARG A 378 3.75 -26.88 -26.52
N GLN A 379 2.58 -26.90 -27.13
CA GLN A 379 1.36 -26.35 -26.52
C GLN A 379 0.98 -27.08 -25.22
N VAL A 380 1.11 -28.42 -25.19
CA VAL A 380 0.92 -29.21 -23.96
C VAL A 380 1.93 -28.81 -22.87
N ALA A 381 3.19 -28.61 -23.24
CA ALA A 381 4.22 -28.13 -22.31
C ALA A 381 3.91 -26.72 -21.78
N THR A 382 3.37 -25.82 -22.63
CA THR A 382 2.92 -24.49 -22.21
C THR A 382 1.76 -24.58 -21.22
N GLN A 383 0.75 -25.42 -21.48
CA GLN A 383 -0.35 -25.64 -20.53
C GLN A 383 0.13 -26.28 -19.22
N PHE A 384 1.12 -27.16 -19.30
CA PHE A 384 1.77 -27.73 -18.12
C PHE A 384 2.54 -26.67 -17.33
N ALA A 385 3.18 -25.69 -17.99
CA ALA A 385 3.79 -24.56 -17.30
C ALA A 385 2.72 -23.66 -16.67
N ASP A 386 1.64 -23.32 -17.39
CA ASP A 386 0.53 -22.48 -16.89
C ASP A 386 -0.15 -23.06 -15.64
N SER A 387 -0.22 -24.40 -15.51
CA SER A 387 -0.80 -25.01 -14.30
C SER A 387 0.01 -24.74 -13.03
N HIS A 388 1.28 -24.35 -13.15
CA HIS A 388 2.13 -23.90 -12.03
C HIS A 388 1.90 -22.43 -11.68
N ASP A 389 1.20 -21.67 -12.51
CA ASP A 389 1.04 -20.22 -12.34
C ASP A 389 -0.36 -19.86 -11.80
N THR A 390 -1.04 -20.84 -11.22
CA THR A 390 -2.42 -20.72 -10.73
C THR A 390 -2.49 -20.03 -9.36
N PRO A 391 -3.57 -19.29 -9.08
CA PRO A 391 -3.79 -18.64 -7.78
C PRO A 391 -3.83 -19.64 -6.61
N VAL A 392 -4.34 -20.85 -6.84
CA VAL A 392 -4.35 -21.94 -5.85
C VAL A 392 -2.92 -22.23 -5.38
N ARG A 393 -1.97 -22.33 -6.31
CA ARG A 393 -0.56 -22.56 -5.94
C ARG A 393 0.03 -21.36 -5.20
N MET A 394 -0.38 -20.13 -5.53
CA MET A 394 0.07 -18.94 -4.80
C MET A 394 -0.39 -18.99 -3.33
N GLN A 395 -1.66 -19.33 -3.09
CA GLN A 395 -2.22 -19.46 -1.76
C GLN A 395 -1.55 -20.59 -0.97
N GLU A 396 -1.36 -21.76 -1.59
CA GLU A 396 -0.64 -22.91 -1.00
C GLU A 396 0.83 -22.60 -0.65
N LYS A 397 1.43 -21.62 -1.34
CA LYS A 397 2.79 -21.13 -1.03
C LYS A 397 2.79 -19.94 -0.07
N GLY A 398 1.63 -19.46 0.35
CA GLY A 398 1.48 -18.35 1.30
C GLY A 398 1.94 -17.00 0.76
N VAL A 399 1.99 -16.81 -0.56
CA VAL A 399 2.39 -15.51 -1.16
C VAL A 399 1.22 -14.56 -1.36
N ILE A 400 -0.02 -15.05 -1.25
CA ILE A 400 -1.26 -14.27 -1.21
C ILE A 400 -2.08 -14.69 0.00
N GLN A 401 -2.90 -13.77 0.51
CA GLN A 401 -3.75 -14.01 1.68
C GLN A 401 -4.97 -14.87 1.30
N ASP A 402 -5.63 -14.54 0.18
CA ASP A 402 -6.82 -15.27 -0.26
C ASP A 402 -7.11 -15.11 -1.77
N ILE A 403 -7.96 -16.00 -2.29
CA ILE A 403 -8.44 -15.98 -3.66
C ILE A 403 -9.85 -15.38 -3.69
N ILE A 404 -9.99 -14.19 -4.27
CA ILE A 404 -11.23 -13.40 -4.20
C ILE A 404 -11.87 -13.27 -5.58
N PRO A 405 -13.07 -13.86 -5.81
CA PRO A 405 -13.80 -13.70 -7.06
C PRO A 405 -14.25 -12.26 -7.31
N TRP A 406 -13.97 -11.75 -8.51
CA TRP A 406 -14.25 -10.36 -8.90
C TRP A 406 -15.66 -9.87 -8.58
N ARG A 407 -16.70 -10.65 -8.90
CA ARG A 407 -18.10 -10.23 -8.70
C ARG A 407 -18.39 -9.77 -7.28
N ARG A 408 -17.80 -10.44 -6.28
CA ARG A 408 -17.99 -10.16 -4.84
C ARG A 408 -16.80 -9.41 -4.22
N ALA A 409 -15.78 -9.06 -5.00
CA ALA A 409 -14.57 -8.41 -4.51
C ALA A 409 -14.86 -7.07 -3.84
N ARG A 410 -15.82 -6.28 -4.37
CA ARG A 410 -16.24 -5.00 -3.79
C ARG A 410 -16.62 -5.12 -2.31
N MET A 411 -17.53 -6.05 -2.00
CA MET A 411 -18.00 -6.28 -0.63
C MET A 411 -16.86 -6.73 0.29
N PHE A 412 -16.03 -7.66 -0.19
CA PHE A 412 -14.87 -8.15 0.55
C PHE A 412 -13.90 -7.02 0.90
N PHE A 413 -13.45 -6.25 -0.10
CA PHE A 413 -12.47 -5.19 0.09
C PHE A 413 -13.02 -4.03 0.92
N TYR A 414 -14.32 -3.74 0.85
CA TYR A 414 -14.92 -2.73 1.73
C TYR A 414 -14.75 -3.11 3.20
N TRP A 415 -15.19 -4.31 3.59
CA TRP A 415 -15.11 -4.75 4.99
C TRP A 415 -13.67 -4.95 5.42
N ARG A 416 -12.81 -5.48 4.55
CA ARG A 416 -11.38 -5.64 4.84
C ARG A 416 -10.67 -4.30 5.04
N LEU A 417 -10.94 -3.32 4.18
CA LEU A 417 -10.39 -1.97 4.31
C LEU A 417 -10.86 -1.31 5.60
N ARG A 418 -12.16 -1.36 5.87
CA ARG A 418 -12.75 -0.76 7.07
C ARG A 418 -12.18 -1.39 8.35
N ARG A 419 -11.99 -2.71 8.36
CA ARG A 419 -11.31 -3.43 9.44
C ARG A 419 -9.90 -2.92 9.65
N LYS A 420 -9.07 -2.91 8.60
CA LYS A 420 -7.66 -2.52 8.69
C LYS A 420 -7.47 -1.07 9.12
N LEU A 421 -8.36 -0.18 8.69
CA LEU A 421 -8.36 1.21 9.16
C LEU A 421 -8.61 1.30 10.67
N ARG A 422 -9.60 0.55 11.20
CA ARG A 422 -9.91 0.52 12.64
C ARG A 422 -8.84 -0.20 13.46
N GLU A 423 -8.31 -1.31 12.98
CA GLU A 423 -7.20 -2.01 13.63
C GLU A 423 -5.99 -1.10 13.73
N ASN A 424 -5.60 -0.42 12.64
CA ASN A 424 -4.49 0.53 12.65
C ASN A 424 -4.73 1.71 13.61
N GLU A 425 -5.96 2.24 13.68
CA GLU A 425 -6.33 3.29 14.63
C GLU A 425 -6.09 2.84 16.07
N VAL A 426 -6.59 1.66 16.45
CA VAL A 426 -6.42 1.12 17.80
C VAL A 426 -4.96 0.75 18.08
N CYS A 427 -4.24 0.13 17.14
CA CYS A 427 -2.83 -0.18 17.29
C CYS A 427 -1.98 1.09 17.51
N GLN A 428 -2.28 2.18 16.80
CA GLN A 428 -1.65 3.47 17.05
C GLN A 428 -1.98 4.02 18.45
N MET A 429 -3.20 3.83 18.94
CA MET A 429 -3.55 4.19 20.33
C MET A 429 -2.78 3.35 21.35
N ILE A 430 -2.59 2.05 21.12
CA ILE A 430 -1.79 1.16 21.98
C ILE A 430 -0.34 1.63 22.01
N GLN A 431 0.26 1.92 20.86
CA GLN A 431 1.65 2.40 20.76
C GLN A 431 1.83 3.78 21.40
N ARG A 432 0.84 4.67 21.31
CA ARG A 432 0.86 5.96 22.04
C ARG A 432 0.75 5.77 23.55
N ALA A 433 0.03 4.74 24.01
CA ALA A 433 -0.10 4.43 25.43
C ALA A 433 1.17 3.78 26.00
N ASN A 434 1.84 2.92 25.21
CA ASN A 434 3.13 2.34 25.55
C ASN A 434 4.06 2.30 24.31
N PRO A 435 5.00 3.26 24.19
CA PRO A 435 5.91 3.35 23.04
C PRO A 435 6.89 2.18 22.88
N GLU A 436 7.05 1.32 23.89
CA GLU A 436 7.95 0.16 23.82
C GLU A 436 7.35 -1.02 23.05
N LEU A 437 6.03 -1.03 22.82
CA LEU A 437 5.35 -2.13 22.13
C LEU A 437 5.49 -2.01 20.61
N ASN A 438 5.85 -3.12 19.95
CA ASN A 438 5.88 -3.20 18.49
C ASN A 438 4.46 -3.40 17.91
N LYS A 439 4.31 -3.22 16.59
CA LYS A 439 3.00 -3.33 15.92
C LYS A 439 2.40 -4.74 16.04
N GLY A 440 3.19 -5.79 15.78
CA GLY A 440 2.74 -7.17 15.90
C GLY A 440 2.26 -7.56 17.30
N GLN A 441 2.90 -7.05 18.35
CA GLN A 441 2.45 -7.20 19.74
C GLN A 441 1.12 -6.47 19.96
N ALA A 442 0.98 -5.25 19.44
CA ALA A 442 -0.28 -4.50 19.53
C ALA A 442 -1.44 -5.25 18.82
N GLU A 443 -1.19 -5.84 17.65
CA GLU A 443 -2.18 -6.65 16.94
C GLU A 443 -2.55 -7.93 17.71
N ALA A 444 -1.55 -8.62 18.28
CA ALA A 444 -1.79 -9.80 19.11
C ALA A 444 -2.58 -9.46 20.38
N MET A 445 -2.31 -8.31 21.01
CA MET A 445 -3.07 -7.81 22.14
C MET A 445 -4.51 -7.46 21.77
N LEU A 446 -4.71 -6.84 20.60
CA LEU A 446 -6.05 -6.54 20.11
C LEU A 446 -6.88 -7.80 19.90
N ARG A 447 -6.28 -8.84 19.30
CA ARG A 447 -6.91 -10.16 19.15
C ARG A 447 -7.24 -10.78 20.51
N ARG A 448 -6.34 -10.65 21.50
CA ARG A 448 -6.58 -11.14 22.86
C ARG A 448 -7.77 -10.43 23.51
N TRP A 449 -7.86 -9.11 23.39
CA TRP A 449 -8.99 -8.33 23.94
C TRP A 449 -10.32 -8.68 23.27
N PHE A 450 -10.31 -8.98 21.98
CA PHE A 450 -11.51 -9.48 21.29
C PHE A 450 -12.00 -10.81 21.90
N VAL A 451 -11.08 -11.77 22.09
CA VAL A 451 -11.41 -13.08 22.67
C VAL A 451 -11.82 -12.96 24.14
N GLU A 452 -11.25 -12.02 24.89
CA GLU A 452 -11.64 -11.75 26.28
C GLU A 452 -13.06 -11.16 26.39
N ASP A 453 -13.48 -10.31 25.44
CA ASP A 453 -14.83 -9.73 25.40
C ASP A 453 -15.90 -10.72 24.92
N LYS A 454 -15.65 -11.36 23.77
CA LYS A 454 -16.62 -12.26 23.12
C LYS A 454 -16.61 -13.68 23.70
N GLY A 455 -15.54 -14.06 24.38
CA GLY A 455 -15.31 -15.41 24.85
C GLY A 455 -14.65 -16.31 23.80
N THR A 456 -14.14 -17.46 24.26
CA THR A 456 -13.38 -18.41 23.42
C THR A 456 -14.23 -19.12 22.36
N ILE A 457 -15.54 -19.25 22.59
CA ILE A 457 -16.48 -19.89 21.65
C ILE A 457 -16.59 -19.07 20.36
N ASP A 458 -16.64 -17.75 20.49
CA ASP A 458 -16.82 -16.81 19.38
C ASP A 458 -15.49 -16.31 18.80
N ALA A 459 -14.36 -16.92 19.17
CA ALA A 459 -13.03 -16.53 18.69
C ALA A 459 -12.86 -16.67 17.17
N TYR A 460 -13.62 -17.56 16.51
CA TYR A 460 -13.62 -17.72 15.06
C TYR A 460 -14.18 -16.50 14.31
N LEU A 461 -15.01 -15.68 14.96
CA LEU A 461 -15.53 -14.45 14.37
C LEU A 461 -14.44 -13.40 14.13
N TRP A 462 -13.25 -13.57 14.72
CA TRP A 462 -12.10 -12.72 14.43
C TRP A 462 -11.66 -12.77 12.96
N ASP A 463 -11.92 -13.88 12.27
CA ASP A 463 -11.58 -14.01 10.86
C ASP A 463 -12.62 -13.35 9.95
N ASN A 464 -13.85 -13.10 10.46
CA ASN A 464 -14.87 -12.37 9.73
C ASN A 464 -14.64 -10.85 9.83
N ASN A 465 -14.44 -10.19 8.69
CA ASN A 465 -14.16 -8.76 8.65
C ASN A 465 -15.31 -7.90 9.18
N GLN A 466 -16.57 -8.30 8.95
CA GLN A 466 -17.73 -7.51 9.36
C GLN A 466 -17.90 -7.51 10.88
N ASP A 467 -17.85 -8.69 11.51
CA ASP A 467 -18.04 -8.84 12.96
C ASP A 467 -16.96 -8.08 13.76
N VAL A 468 -15.71 -8.11 13.28
CA VAL A 468 -14.60 -7.35 13.89
C VAL A 468 -14.81 -5.84 13.74
N VAL A 469 -15.27 -5.37 12.58
CA VAL A 469 -15.56 -3.94 12.36
C VAL A 469 -16.69 -3.47 13.27
N ASP A 470 -17.76 -4.26 13.39
CA ASP A 470 -18.90 -3.93 14.23
C ASP A 470 -18.48 -3.90 15.71
N TRP A 471 -17.67 -4.86 16.15
CA TRP A 471 -17.08 -4.85 17.48
C TRP A 471 -16.19 -3.63 17.73
N LEU A 472 -15.23 -3.34 16.86
CA LEU A 472 -14.33 -2.19 16.99
C LEU A 472 -15.10 -0.86 17.00
N THR A 473 -16.12 -0.75 16.15
CA THR A 473 -16.96 0.46 16.08
C THR A 473 -17.72 0.67 17.39
N ASN A 474 -18.30 -0.40 17.96
CA ASN A 474 -19.01 -0.33 19.24
C ASN A 474 -18.07 -0.02 20.42
N GLN A 475 -16.84 -0.54 20.41
CA GLN A 475 -15.86 -0.30 21.48
C GLN A 475 -15.29 1.13 21.47
N LEU A 476 -15.27 1.79 20.30
CA LEU A 476 -14.81 3.17 20.14
C LEU A 476 -15.94 4.20 20.28
N ASP A 477 -17.20 3.77 20.34
CA ASP A 477 -18.34 4.66 20.57
C ASP A 477 -18.35 5.18 22.02
N GLN A 478 -18.55 6.49 22.17
CA GLN A 478 -18.60 7.17 23.46
C GLN A 478 -19.80 6.74 24.31
N ASN A 479 -20.86 6.21 23.68
CA ASN A 479 -22.05 5.72 24.36
C ASN A 479 -21.94 4.27 24.86
N CYS A 480 -20.82 3.60 24.62
CA CYS A 480 -20.62 2.23 25.10
C CYS A 480 -20.52 2.20 26.63
N PRO A 481 -21.37 1.44 27.34
CA PRO A 481 -21.40 1.46 28.81
C PRO A 481 -20.16 0.85 29.47
N LYS A 482 -19.42 -0.03 28.77
CA LYS A 482 -18.18 -0.67 29.25
C LYS A 482 -17.20 -0.96 28.10
N PRO A 483 -16.44 0.04 27.64
CA PRO A 483 -15.46 -0.15 26.57
C PRO A 483 -14.18 -0.81 27.10
N ILE A 484 -13.98 -2.09 26.78
CA ILE A 484 -12.81 -2.88 27.21
C ILE A 484 -11.52 -2.30 26.64
N ILE A 485 -11.53 -1.85 25.38
CA ILE A 485 -10.35 -1.27 24.73
C ILE A 485 -9.88 -0.03 25.48
N VAL A 486 -10.79 0.89 25.82
CA VAL A 486 -10.46 2.15 26.50
C VAL A 486 -9.98 1.90 27.93
N GLU A 487 -10.58 0.95 28.64
CA GLU A 487 -10.16 0.55 29.98
C GLU A 487 -8.76 -0.08 29.97
N ASN A 488 -8.53 -1.04 29.06
CA ASN A 488 -7.24 -1.69 28.91
C ASN A 488 -6.14 -0.71 28.49
N LEU A 489 -6.44 0.25 27.60
CA LEU A 489 -5.52 1.33 27.25
C LEU A 489 -5.16 2.21 28.45
N ARG A 490 -6.10 2.49 29.36
CA ARG A 490 -5.84 3.24 30.59
C ARG A 490 -4.91 2.47 31.52
N CYS A 491 -5.13 1.16 31.68
CA CYS A 491 -4.26 0.28 32.46
C CYS A 491 -2.84 0.23 31.86
N LEU A 492 -2.72 0.03 30.55
CA LEU A 492 -1.42 0.02 29.85
C LEU A 492 -0.66 1.34 30.01
N LYS A 493 -1.35 2.47 29.87
CA LYS A 493 -0.73 3.78 30.05
C LYS A 493 -0.24 3.97 31.48
N ARG A 494 -1.00 3.52 32.48
CA ARG A 494 -0.61 3.56 33.89
C ARG A 494 0.65 2.74 34.11
N ASP A 495 0.70 1.52 33.62
CA ASP A 495 1.84 0.61 33.78
C ASP A 495 3.09 1.13 33.07
N SER A 496 2.94 1.69 31.86
CA SER A 496 4.04 2.30 31.11
C SER A 496 4.64 3.50 31.86
N VAL A 497 3.80 4.38 32.40
CA VAL A 497 4.26 5.53 33.21
C VAL A 497 4.98 5.06 34.48
N LEU A 498 4.43 4.07 35.19
CA LEU A 498 5.05 3.51 36.39
C LEU A 498 6.40 2.85 36.08
N SER A 499 6.50 2.10 34.98
CA SER A 499 7.75 1.49 34.53
C SER A 499 8.80 2.57 34.21
N LYS A 500 8.40 3.63 33.51
CA LYS A 500 9.30 4.74 33.16
C LYS A 500 9.77 5.50 34.37
N MET A 501 8.88 5.79 35.33
CA MET A 501 9.27 6.40 36.61
C MET A 501 10.27 5.52 37.37
N ARG A 502 10.07 4.19 37.38
CA ARG A 502 10.99 3.24 38.00
C ARG A 502 12.36 3.22 37.32
N SER A 503 12.42 3.21 35.99
CA SER A 503 13.68 3.30 35.24
C SER A 503 14.40 4.62 35.49
N MET A 504 13.71 5.76 35.39
CA MET A 504 14.32 7.08 35.61
C MET A 504 14.88 7.24 37.02
N THR A 505 14.17 6.74 38.04
CA THR A 505 14.64 6.73 39.42
C THR A 505 15.74 5.69 39.68
N HIS A 506 15.77 4.59 38.93
CA HIS A 506 16.86 3.63 38.99
C HIS A 506 18.16 4.23 38.41
N ASP A 507 18.08 4.85 37.25
CA ASP A 507 19.22 5.39 36.49
C ASP A 507 19.85 6.63 37.15
N LEU A 508 19.04 7.43 37.87
CA LEU A 508 19.49 8.56 38.68
C LEU A 508 19.07 8.33 40.15
N PRO A 509 19.88 7.65 40.96
CA PRO A 509 19.55 7.36 42.35
C PRO A 509 19.43 8.61 43.24
N GLU A 510 20.15 9.66 42.89
CA GLU A 510 20.23 10.92 43.65
C GLU A 510 18.92 11.72 43.66
N ILE A 511 18.09 11.63 42.61
CA ILE A 511 16.80 12.33 42.54
C ILE A 511 15.66 11.60 43.28
N ARG A 512 15.88 10.38 43.78
CA ARG A 512 14.80 9.56 44.38
C ARG A 512 14.14 10.23 45.56
N PHE A 513 14.94 10.76 46.49
CA PHE A 513 14.43 11.36 47.72
C PHE A 513 13.69 12.67 47.44
N ASP A 514 14.27 13.53 46.58
CA ASP A 514 13.66 14.79 46.16
C ASP A 514 12.36 14.56 45.39
N ALA A 515 12.32 13.56 44.49
CA ALA A 515 11.11 13.18 43.77
C ALA A 515 9.99 12.72 44.71
N VAL A 516 10.31 11.89 45.71
CA VAL A 516 9.33 11.46 46.73
C VAL A 516 8.83 12.67 47.53
N THR A 517 9.72 13.59 47.89
CA THR A 517 9.35 14.79 48.66
C THR A 517 8.40 15.69 47.87
N HIS A 518 8.67 15.93 46.58
CA HIS A 518 7.77 16.67 45.71
C HIS A 518 6.43 15.97 45.50
N MET A 519 6.42 14.65 45.29
CA MET A 519 5.17 13.88 45.15
C MET A 519 4.31 13.95 46.42
N VAL A 520 4.93 13.86 47.61
CA VAL A 520 4.22 13.95 48.90
C VAL A 520 3.66 15.36 49.14
N GLN A 521 4.34 16.41 48.67
CA GLN A 521 3.85 17.79 48.74
C GLN A 521 2.57 18.03 47.91
N GLU A 522 2.39 17.31 46.80
CA GLU A 522 1.19 17.43 45.96
C GLU A 522 0.01 16.56 46.43
N MET A 523 0.27 15.56 47.29
CA MET A 523 -0.78 14.68 47.84
C MET A 523 -1.70 15.40 48.83
N SER A 524 -2.96 14.97 48.88
CA SER A 524 -3.94 15.41 49.88
C SER A 524 -3.58 14.94 51.30
N PRO A 525 -4.05 15.61 52.38
CA PRO A 525 -3.77 15.20 53.75
C PRO A 525 -4.20 13.75 54.07
N THR A 526 -5.26 13.26 53.41
CA THR A 526 -5.75 11.88 53.52
C THR A 526 -4.78 10.88 52.89
N GLU A 527 -4.29 11.16 51.68
CA GLU A 527 -3.32 10.30 50.98
C GLU A 527 -1.97 10.27 51.71
N ARG A 528 -1.53 11.41 52.27
CA ARG A 528 -0.31 11.47 53.09
C ARG A 528 -0.41 10.58 54.33
N ASN A 529 -1.54 10.60 55.02
CA ASN A 529 -1.77 9.75 56.19
C ASN A 529 -1.81 8.26 55.83
N GLU A 530 -2.36 7.89 54.68
CA GLU A 530 -2.27 6.51 54.18
C GLU A 530 -0.85 6.11 53.82
N LEU A 531 -0.09 6.98 53.14
CA LEU A 531 1.30 6.73 52.80
C LEU A 531 2.16 6.52 54.06
N ILE A 532 2.00 7.37 55.08
CA ILE A 532 2.69 7.23 56.38
C ILE A 532 2.36 5.88 57.02
N LYS A 533 1.09 5.48 57.06
CA LYS A 533 0.69 4.15 57.57
C LYS A 533 1.31 3.00 56.77
N THR A 534 1.49 3.18 55.48
CA THR A 534 2.08 2.15 54.59
C THR A 534 3.59 2.05 54.78
N LEU A 535 4.28 3.18 54.97
CA LEU A 535 5.71 3.24 55.30
C LEU A 535 6.01 2.61 56.67
N ILE A 536 5.21 2.91 57.69
CA ILE A 536 5.32 2.29 59.03
C ILE A 536 5.15 0.76 58.95
N LYS A 537 4.28 0.27 58.05
CA LYS A 537 4.11 -1.18 57.81
C LYS A 537 5.29 -1.82 57.08
N LEU A 538 6.01 -1.08 56.24
CA LEU A 538 7.18 -1.55 55.52
C LEU A 538 8.42 -1.69 56.42
N GLU A 539 8.48 -0.97 57.54
CA GLU A 539 9.56 -1.08 58.54
C GLU A 539 9.55 -2.38 59.34
N VAL A 540 8.51 -3.22 59.21
CA VAL A 540 8.43 -4.52 59.91
C VAL A 540 8.61 -5.70 58.94
N PRO A 541 9.85 -6.16 58.69
CA PRO A 541 10.07 -7.54 58.25
C PRO A 541 11.15 -8.26 59.08
N GLY A 542 10.76 -9.26 59.89
CA GLY A 542 11.65 -10.36 60.32
C GLY A 542 11.83 -10.62 61.82
N GLY A 543 10.95 -11.45 62.39
CA GLY A 543 11.06 -12.36 63.57
C GLY A 543 12.11 -12.20 64.70
N ALA A 544 11.61 -12.13 65.94
CA ALA A 544 11.98 -12.98 67.09
C ALA A 544 10.90 -12.85 68.21
N PRO A 545 10.65 -13.89 69.05
CA PRO A 545 9.36 -14.14 69.66
C PRO A 545 9.09 -13.29 70.91
N ALA A 546 7.80 -13.08 71.18
CA ALA A 546 7.30 -12.55 72.44
C ALA A 546 7.77 -13.42 73.60
N VAL A 547 8.62 -12.86 74.46
CA VAL A 547 8.79 -13.35 75.84
C VAL A 547 7.93 -12.47 76.73
N THR A 548 6.83 -13.06 77.19
CA THR A 548 6.05 -12.63 78.34
C THR A 548 6.93 -12.57 79.59
N VAL A 549 6.92 -11.44 80.31
CA VAL A 549 7.11 -11.43 81.76
C VAL A 549 6.15 -10.41 82.38
N ASP A 550 5.36 -10.93 83.32
CA ASP A 550 4.33 -10.29 84.12
C ASP A 550 4.82 -9.19 85.09
N ALA A 551 3.82 -8.44 85.59
CA ALA A 551 3.67 -7.86 86.94
C ALA A 551 3.98 -6.36 87.17
N LEU A 552 2.89 -5.61 87.41
CA LEU A 552 2.73 -4.38 88.21
C LEU A 552 3.24 -4.57 89.68
N PRO A 553 3.46 -3.52 90.54
CA PRO A 553 2.64 -2.28 90.66
C PRO A 553 3.30 -0.94 91.14
N LYS A 554 2.56 0.16 90.87
CA LYS A 554 2.34 1.48 91.52
C LYS A 554 3.31 2.10 92.59
N SER A 555 3.82 3.31 92.25
CA SER A 555 3.92 4.65 92.96
C SER A 555 4.27 4.78 94.48
N PRO A 556 4.94 5.88 94.96
CA PRO A 556 4.28 7.20 95.15
C PRO A 556 5.14 8.49 94.98
N ILE A 557 4.43 9.63 94.89
CA ILE A 557 4.72 11.10 94.80
C ILE A 557 5.35 11.63 96.13
N PRO A 558 6.19 12.73 96.27
CA PRO A 558 5.81 14.18 96.12
C PRO A 558 6.98 15.20 95.85
N PRO A 559 6.82 16.54 96.03
CA PRO A 559 6.00 17.55 95.31
C PRO A 559 6.87 18.73 94.77
N PRO A 560 6.32 19.85 94.23
CA PRO A 560 7.07 20.86 93.47
C PRO A 560 7.54 22.05 94.34
N VAL A 561 8.60 22.75 93.91
CA VAL A 561 9.03 24.04 94.50
C VAL A 561 9.18 25.08 93.39
N GLN A 562 8.45 26.18 93.54
CA GLN A 562 8.49 27.42 92.75
C GLN A 562 9.37 28.46 93.47
N ALA A 563 10.08 29.28 92.67
CA ALA A 563 10.53 30.67 92.91
C ALA A 563 11.51 30.88 94.11
N ASP A 564 12.45 31.83 94.16
CA ASP A 564 12.65 33.10 93.47
C ASP A 564 14.09 33.59 93.68
N SER A 565 14.50 34.57 92.85
CA SER A 565 15.45 35.68 93.08
C SER A 565 16.86 35.44 93.66
N ASP A 566 17.91 35.73 92.89
CA ASP A 566 18.70 36.98 93.06
C ASP A 566 19.84 37.11 92.01
N GLN A 567 19.93 38.33 91.46
CA GLN A 567 20.96 38.93 90.57
C GLN A 567 20.93 38.66 89.06
#